data_AF-A0A936V967-F1
#
_entry.id   AF-A0A936V967-F1
#
_cell.length_a   1.000
_cell.length_b   1.000
_cell.length_c   1.000
_cell.angle_alpha   90.00
_cell.angle_beta   90.00
_cell.angle_gamma   90.00
#
_symmetry.space_group_name_H-M   'P 1'
#
loop_
_entity.id
_entity.type
_entity.pdbx_description
1 polymer ?
#
loop_
_entity_poly.entity_id
_entity_poly.type
_entity_poly.pdbx_seq_one_letter_code
_entity_poly.pdbx_strand_id
1 'polypeptide(L)'
;MFASIVLVGVSWSALAGDPSFKLEENFKATVVTARPLLIGTKLTFSSPNLKENEVVMLQRCGEPCNTAKMIRSWRKVDFDTNQRQMVTLAEAGTYYFWILRTLDNGEAGPVFGERSSFDELKTTVTFVSGTNVSVGLELPSASKP
;
A
#
# COMPACT_ATOMS: atom_id res chain seq x y z
N MET A 1 9.07 -56.29 2.33
CA MET A 1 9.22 -55.11 1.46
C MET A 1 8.71 -53.90 2.21
N PHE A 2 9.59 -52.99 2.64
CA PHE A 2 9.19 -51.74 3.28
C PHE A 2 9.35 -50.61 2.26
N ALA A 3 8.24 -49.94 1.94
CA ALA A 3 8.24 -48.77 1.08
C ALA A 3 8.54 -47.54 1.94
N SER A 4 9.74 -46.99 1.82
CA SER A 4 10.10 -45.69 2.40
C SER A 4 9.42 -44.58 1.60
N ILE A 5 8.48 -43.88 2.24
CA ILE A 5 7.89 -42.66 1.70
C ILE A 5 8.88 -41.53 1.94
N VAL A 6 9.49 -41.04 0.87
CA VAL A 6 10.28 -39.81 0.87
C VAL A 6 9.31 -38.64 0.90
N LEU A 7 9.16 -38.01 2.07
CA LEU A 7 8.52 -36.71 2.18
C LEU A 7 9.44 -35.68 1.52
N VAL A 8 9.12 -35.31 0.28
CA VAL A 8 9.73 -34.17 -0.38
C VAL A 8 9.24 -32.92 0.35
N GLY A 9 10.08 -32.43 1.28
CA GLY A 9 9.89 -31.14 1.90
C GLY A 9 9.92 -30.08 0.81
N VAL A 10 8.75 -29.57 0.44
CA VAL A 10 8.62 -28.39 -0.41
C VAL A 10 9.20 -27.23 0.40
N SER A 11 10.46 -26.90 0.13
CA SER A 11 11.08 -25.67 0.60
C SER A 11 10.33 -24.52 -0.04
N TRP A 12 9.46 -23.85 0.74
CA TRP A 12 8.90 -22.56 0.35
C TRP A 12 10.05 -21.56 0.38
N SER A 13 10.70 -21.39 -0.77
CA SER A 13 11.63 -20.30 -0.97
C SER A 13 10.84 -19.00 -0.79
N ALA A 14 10.99 -18.38 0.39
CA ALA A 14 10.54 -17.02 0.62
C ALA A 14 11.15 -16.17 -0.51
N LEU A 15 10.31 -15.66 -1.41
CA LEU A 15 10.73 -14.77 -2.48
C LEU A 15 11.40 -13.55 -1.80
N ALA A 16 12.72 -13.49 -1.93
CA ALA A 16 13.56 -12.43 -1.39
C ALA A 16 13.27 -11.13 -2.13
N GLY A 17 12.47 -10.27 -1.52
CA GLY A 17 12.15 -8.93 -2.01
C GLY A 17 11.40 -8.14 -0.94
N ASP A 18 11.73 -6.87 -0.78
CA ASP A 18 11.25 -6.06 0.34
C ASP A 18 9.74 -5.78 0.23
N PRO A 19 8.94 -6.05 1.29
CA PRO A 19 7.53 -5.70 1.34
C PRO A 19 7.40 -4.18 1.48
N SER A 20 7.47 -3.50 0.35
CA SER A 20 7.54 -2.05 0.24
C SER A 20 6.48 -1.54 -0.71
N PHE A 21 6.08 -0.28 -0.55
CA PHE A 21 5.38 0.45 -1.59
C PHE A 21 6.40 1.12 -2.53
N LYS A 22 6.13 1.09 -3.82
CA LYS A 22 6.93 1.71 -4.88
C LYS A 22 6.05 2.61 -5.74
N LEU A 23 6.56 3.79 -6.06
CA LEU A 23 5.92 4.68 -7.03
C LEU A 23 6.03 4.05 -8.42
N GLU A 24 4.92 3.94 -9.13
CA GLU A 24 4.91 3.37 -10.49
C GLU A 24 5.67 4.29 -11.46
N GLU A 25 6.63 3.74 -12.22
CA GLU A 25 7.51 4.55 -13.06
C GLU A 25 6.80 5.20 -14.26
N ASN A 26 5.87 4.48 -14.88
CA ASN A 26 5.21 4.92 -16.11
C ASN A 26 4.14 5.98 -15.85
N PHE A 27 3.25 5.71 -14.90
CA PHE A 27 2.11 6.60 -14.64
C PHE A 27 2.41 7.61 -13.53
N LYS A 28 3.26 7.27 -12.55
CA LYS A 28 3.56 8.03 -11.34
C LYS A 28 2.36 8.51 -10.52
N ALA A 29 1.13 8.21 -10.90
CA ALA A 29 -0.04 8.54 -10.08
C ALA A 29 -0.44 7.40 -9.14
N THR A 30 0.14 6.21 -9.30
CA THR A 30 -0.12 5.05 -8.45
C THR A 30 1.13 4.66 -7.67
N VAL A 31 0.95 4.32 -6.40
CA VAL A 31 1.99 3.71 -5.56
C VAL A 31 1.55 2.30 -5.22
N VAL A 32 2.32 1.30 -5.63
CA VAL A 32 1.94 -0.12 -5.56
C VAL A 32 2.89 -0.91 -4.67
N THR A 33 2.38 -1.92 -3.99
CA THR A 33 3.21 -2.87 -3.25
C THR A 33 4.11 -3.66 -4.21
N ALA A 34 5.41 -3.72 -3.94
CA ALA A 34 6.38 -4.45 -4.77
C ALA A 34 6.10 -5.96 -4.85
N ARG A 35 5.39 -6.51 -3.87
CA ARG A 35 4.89 -7.88 -3.82
C ARG A 35 3.55 -7.93 -3.09
N PRO A 36 2.75 -9.00 -3.26
CA PRO A 36 1.53 -9.18 -2.47
C PRO A 36 1.78 -9.15 -0.96
N LEU A 37 0.94 -8.43 -0.23
CA LEU A 37 0.93 -8.40 1.23
C LEU A 37 0.08 -9.54 1.79
N LEU A 38 0.43 -9.98 3.00
CA LEU A 38 -0.28 -11.06 3.69
C LEU A 38 -1.46 -10.52 4.50
N ILE A 39 -2.45 -11.39 4.75
CA ILE A 39 -3.51 -11.15 5.74
C ILE A 39 -2.89 -10.80 7.09
N GLY A 40 -3.48 -9.83 7.80
CA GLY A 40 -3.03 -9.40 9.13
C GLY A 40 -1.89 -8.39 9.10
N THR A 41 -1.30 -8.09 7.94
CA THR A 41 -0.36 -6.96 7.81
C THR A 41 -1.05 -5.67 8.24
N LYS A 42 -0.41 -4.86 9.08
CA LYS A 42 -0.91 -3.53 9.43
C LYS A 42 -0.20 -2.48 8.62
N LEU A 43 -0.98 -1.58 8.03
CA LEU A 43 -0.50 -0.39 7.34
C LEU A 43 -0.77 0.82 8.22
N THR A 44 0.23 1.68 8.38
CA THR A 44 0.10 2.96 9.08
C THR A 44 0.39 4.10 8.11
N PHE A 45 -0.65 4.84 7.74
CA PHE A 45 -0.59 6.00 6.87
C PHE A 45 -0.42 7.28 7.68
N SER A 46 0.37 8.22 7.18
CA SER A 46 0.44 9.59 7.66
C SER A 46 0.60 10.55 6.49
N SER A 47 -0.12 11.66 6.51
CA SER A 47 -0.02 12.72 5.51
C SER A 47 -0.24 14.10 6.15
N PRO A 48 0.80 14.66 6.82
CA PRO A 48 0.65 15.86 7.64
C PRO A 48 0.36 17.14 6.85
N ASN A 49 0.56 17.11 5.53
CA ASN A 49 0.39 18.24 4.64
C ASN A 49 -0.52 17.94 3.44
N LEU A 50 -1.43 16.97 3.60
CA LEU A 50 -2.52 16.71 2.66
C LEU A 50 -3.32 18.00 2.44
N LYS A 51 -3.72 18.28 1.20
CA LYS A 51 -4.52 19.47 0.85
C LYS A 51 -6.02 19.22 1.09
N GLU A 52 -6.78 20.29 1.31
CA GLU A 52 -8.25 20.20 1.55
C GLU A 52 -9.01 19.55 0.39
N ASN A 53 -8.55 19.76 -0.84
CA ASN A 53 -9.15 19.21 -2.05
C ASN A 53 -8.55 17.86 -2.45
N GLU A 54 -7.78 17.21 -1.58
CA GLU A 54 -7.11 15.93 -1.86
C GLU A 54 -7.64 14.80 -0.96
N VAL A 55 -7.67 13.59 -1.52
CA VAL A 55 -8.09 12.37 -0.84
C VAL A 55 -7.07 11.27 -1.12
N VAL A 56 -6.48 10.72 -0.06
CA VAL A 56 -5.64 9.52 -0.14
C VAL A 56 -6.57 8.31 -0.27
N MET A 57 -6.36 7.46 -1.26
CA MET A 57 -7.17 6.27 -1.49
C MET A 57 -6.29 5.03 -1.39
N LEU A 58 -6.68 4.05 -0.56
CA LEU A 58 -6.06 2.73 -0.47
C LEU A 58 -7.00 1.69 -1.10
N GLN A 59 -6.45 0.90 -2.02
CA GLN A 59 -7.20 -0.11 -2.77
C GLN A 59 -6.41 -1.43 -2.85
N ARG A 60 -7.13 -2.52 -3.06
CA ARG A 60 -6.58 -3.85 -3.39
C ARG A 60 -6.86 -4.14 -4.87
N CYS A 61 -5.90 -4.77 -5.57
CA CYS A 61 -6.21 -5.32 -6.90
C CYS A 61 -7.25 -6.44 -6.74
N GLY A 62 -8.32 -6.39 -7.51
CA GLY A 62 -9.29 -7.48 -7.57
C GLY A 62 -8.77 -8.65 -8.40
N GLU A 63 -9.55 -9.72 -8.44
CA GLU A 63 -9.32 -10.84 -9.35
C GLU A 63 -10.54 -10.95 -10.29
N PRO A 64 -10.38 -10.76 -11.61
CA PRO A 64 -9.14 -10.42 -12.31
C PRO A 64 -8.59 -9.03 -11.95
N CYS A 65 -7.26 -8.83 -12.12
CA CYS A 65 -6.54 -7.60 -11.73
C CYS A 65 -6.82 -6.39 -12.65
N ASN A 66 -8.00 -6.37 -13.29
CA ASN A 66 -8.59 -5.24 -13.97
C ASN A 66 -9.64 -4.51 -13.10
N THR A 67 -9.82 -4.93 -11.85
CA THR A 67 -10.75 -4.29 -10.90
C THR A 67 -10.03 -3.77 -9.67
N ALA A 68 -10.59 -2.73 -9.05
CA ALA A 68 -10.07 -2.05 -7.88
C ALA A 68 -11.07 -2.18 -6.73
N LYS A 69 -10.69 -2.82 -5.62
CA LYS A 69 -11.53 -2.83 -4.41
C LYS A 69 -11.06 -1.74 -3.45
N MET A 70 -11.90 -0.74 -3.23
CA MET A 70 -11.63 0.29 -2.24
C MET A 70 -11.57 -0.31 -0.83
N ILE A 71 -10.48 -0.05 -0.12
CA ILE A 71 -10.29 -0.48 1.26
C ILE A 71 -10.61 0.68 2.20
N ARG A 72 -9.94 1.81 1.98
CA ARG A 72 -10.11 3.04 2.75
C ARG A 72 -9.82 4.28 1.91
N SER A 73 -10.39 5.40 2.32
CA SER A 73 -10.01 6.71 1.84
C SER A 73 -9.89 7.66 3.03
N TRP A 74 -8.98 8.62 2.93
CA TRP A 74 -8.73 9.61 3.97
C TRP A 74 -8.67 11.00 3.36
N ARG A 75 -9.40 11.92 3.96
CA ARG A 75 -9.36 13.35 3.70
C ARG A 75 -8.44 14.02 4.71
N LYS A 76 -8.14 15.31 4.49
CA LYS A 76 -7.33 16.10 5.40
C LYS A 76 -7.84 16.05 6.85
N VAL A 77 -9.15 16.20 7.06
CA VAL A 77 -9.77 16.18 8.40
C VAL A 77 -9.48 14.88 9.17
N ASP A 78 -9.32 13.75 8.48
CA ASP A 78 -9.00 12.48 9.12
C ASP A 78 -7.59 12.52 9.72
N PHE A 79 -6.62 13.07 9.00
CA PHE A 79 -5.24 13.24 9.47
C PHE A 79 -5.07 14.35 10.50
N ASP A 80 -5.89 15.41 10.43
CA ASP A 80 -5.93 16.46 11.44
C ASP A 80 -6.48 15.93 12.78
N THR A 81 -7.48 15.05 12.72
CA THR A 81 -8.08 14.40 13.89
C THR A 81 -7.17 13.31 14.45
N ASN A 82 -6.58 12.50 13.58
CA ASN A 82 -5.62 11.46 13.94
C ASN A 82 -4.49 11.41 12.92
N GLN A 83 -3.31 11.85 13.34
CA GLN A 83 -2.12 11.98 12.48
C GLN A 83 -1.65 10.64 11.87
N ARG A 84 -2.10 9.51 12.42
CA ARG A 84 -1.75 8.16 11.96
C ARG A 84 -3.00 7.32 11.73
N GLN A 85 -3.25 7.01 10.47
CA GLN A 85 -4.37 6.18 10.05
C GLN A 85 -3.92 4.72 9.91
N MET A 86 -4.55 3.81 10.64
CA MET A 86 -4.15 2.40 10.66
C MET A 86 -5.17 1.52 9.91
N VAL A 87 -4.68 0.54 9.16
CA VAL A 87 -5.49 -0.48 8.48
C VAL A 87 -4.86 -1.84 8.66
N THR A 88 -5.63 -2.81 9.19
CA THR A 88 -5.24 -4.22 9.16
C THR A 88 -5.83 -4.89 7.93
N LEU A 89 -4.99 -5.54 7.12
CA LEU A 89 -5.41 -6.16 5.87
C LEU A 89 -6.19 -7.46 6.14
N ALA A 90 -7.43 -7.51 5.66
CA ALA A 90 -8.30 -8.69 5.81
C ALA A 90 -8.06 -9.75 4.72
N GLU A 91 -7.43 -9.37 3.61
CA GLU A 91 -7.19 -10.23 2.45
C GLU A 91 -5.71 -10.14 2.05
N ALA A 92 -5.16 -11.21 1.50
CA ALA A 92 -3.85 -11.15 0.86
C ALA A 92 -3.97 -10.51 -0.54
N GLY A 93 -2.88 -9.95 -1.07
CA GLY A 93 -2.84 -9.49 -2.45
C GLY A 93 -1.99 -8.25 -2.67
N THR A 94 -2.03 -7.74 -3.90
CA THR A 94 -1.39 -6.49 -4.29
C THR A 94 -2.24 -5.30 -3.86
N TYR A 95 -1.63 -4.35 -3.18
CA TYR A 95 -2.28 -3.12 -2.73
C TYR A 95 -1.64 -1.92 -3.41
N TYR A 96 -2.43 -0.88 -3.57
CA TYR A 96 -1.93 0.39 -4.07
C TYR A 96 -2.65 1.54 -3.40
N PHE A 97 -1.98 2.67 -3.37
CA PHE A 97 -2.59 3.93 -2.99
C PHE A 97 -2.25 5.02 -3.99
N TRP A 98 -3.12 6.02 -4.05
CA TRP A 98 -2.91 7.24 -4.82
C TRP A 98 -3.63 8.40 -4.14
N ILE A 99 -3.46 9.59 -4.70
CA ILE A 99 -4.22 10.78 -4.29
C ILE A 99 -5.12 11.20 -5.43
N LEU A 100 -6.40 11.38 -5.12
CA LEU A 100 -7.36 12.04 -6.00
C LEU A 100 -7.53 13.49 -5.54
N ARG A 101 -7.54 14.43 -6.48
CA ARG A 101 -7.75 15.85 -6.24
C ARG A 101 -9.01 16.34 -6.95
N THR A 102 -9.82 17.13 -6.27
CA THR A 102 -10.87 17.94 -6.89
C THR A 102 -10.29 19.26 -7.40
N LEU A 103 -10.47 19.50 -8.70
CA LEU A 103 -10.04 20.71 -9.42
C LEU A 103 -11.06 21.85 -9.26
N ASP A 104 -10.69 23.06 -9.64
CA ASP A 104 -11.55 24.25 -9.50
C ASP A 104 -12.85 24.17 -10.31
N ASN A 105 -12.85 23.40 -11.40
CA ASN A 105 -14.04 23.11 -12.21
C ASN A 105 -14.91 21.98 -11.62
N GLY A 106 -14.55 21.43 -10.46
CA GLY A 106 -15.24 20.32 -9.80
C GLY A 106 -14.86 18.93 -10.30
N GLU A 107 -14.02 18.81 -11.33
CA GLU A 107 -13.55 17.51 -11.83
C GLU A 107 -12.56 16.86 -10.87
N ALA A 108 -12.48 15.53 -10.92
CA ALA A 108 -11.53 14.76 -10.14
C ALA A 108 -10.37 14.28 -11.02
N GLY A 109 -9.13 14.49 -10.57
CA GLY A 109 -7.93 14.05 -11.27
C GLY A 109 -6.89 13.47 -10.32
N PRO A 110 -5.98 12.61 -10.81
CA PRO A 110 -4.92 12.06 -9.97
C PRO A 110 -3.89 13.13 -9.63
N VAL A 111 -3.25 13.00 -8.47
CA VAL A 111 -2.03 13.75 -8.16
C VAL A 111 -0.83 12.86 -8.42
N PHE A 112 0.09 13.33 -9.26
CA PHE A 112 1.28 12.57 -9.63
C PHE A 112 2.36 12.65 -8.54
N GLY A 113 3.01 11.52 -8.29
CA GLY A 113 4.20 11.39 -7.47
C GLY A 113 5.41 12.02 -8.17
N GLU A 114 6.20 12.75 -7.41
CA GLU A 114 7.46 13.34 -7.85
C GLU A 114 8.64 12.41 -7.54
N ARG A 115 8.70 11.93 -6.29
CA ARG A 115 9.77 11.06 -5.79
C ARG A 115 9.25 10.15 -4.69
N SER A 116 9.96 9.04 -4.47
CA SER A 116 9.73 8.15 -3.33
C SER A 116 11.04 7.79 -2.66
N SER A 117 10.97 7.57 -1.35
CA SER A 117 12.04 6.96 -0.57
C SER A 117 11.50 5.74 0.16
N PHE A 118 12.39 4.80 0.41
CA PHE A 118 12.08 3.57 1.12
C PHE A 118 13.16 3.31 2.16
N ASP A 119 12.72 2.94 3.35
CA ASP A 119 13.56 2.58 4.49
C ASP A 119 12.90 1.43 5.26
N GLU A 120 13.49 0.24 5.16
CA GLU A 120 13.07 -1.04 5.77
C GLU A 120 11.60 -1.45 5.54
N LEU A 121 10.67 -0.84 6.26
CA LEU A 121 9.23 -1.12 6.21
C LEU A 121 8.43 0.17 6.06
N LYS A 122 9.08 1.27 5.69
CA LYS A 122 8.46 2.57 5.53
C LYS A 122 8.74 3.11 4.14
N THR A 123 7.67 3.38 3.39
CA THR A 123 7.75 4.14 2.14
C THR A 123 7.26 5.56 2.41
N THR A 124 7.95 6.56 1.86
CA THR A 124 7.44 7.94 1.79
C THR A 124 7.39 8.38 0.34
N VAL A 125 6.27 8.96 -0.07
CA VAL A 125 6.06 9.48 -1.42
C VAL A 125 5.75 10.96 -1.34
N THR A 126 6.51 11.77 -2.07
CA THR A 126 6.24 13.19 -2.28
C THR A 126 5.53 13.35 -3.60
N PHE A 127 4.42 14.07 -3.59
CA PHE A 127 3.59 14.36 -4.76
C PHE A 127 3.86 15.78 -5.27
N VAL A 128 3.60 16.02 -6.56
CA VAL A 128 3.81 17.33 -7.21
C VAL A 128 2.98 18.46 -6.59
N SER A 129 1.94 18.11 -5.82
CA SER A 129 1.15 19.03 -5.00
C SER A 129 1.89 19.59 -3.77
N GLY A 130 3.05 19.03 -3.45
CA GLY A 130 3.73 19.19 -2.18
C GLY A 130 3.23 18.27 -1.07
N THR A 131 2.18 17.48 -1.30
CA THR A 131 1.69 16.49 -0.32
C THR A 131 2.69 15.36 -0.15
N ASN A 132 2.88 14.92 1.09
CA ASN A 132 3.68 13.75 1.44
C ASN A 132 2.77 12.67 2.04
N VAL A 133 2.93 11.43 1.60
CA VAL A 133 2.29 10.26 2.21
C VAL A 133 3.38 9.30 2.68
N SER A 134 3.43 9.04 3.97
CA SER A 134 4.25 7.98 4.56
C SER A 134 3.39 6.77 4.89
N VAL A 135 3.85 5.58 4.52
CA VAL A 135 3.21 4.31 4.82
C VAL A 135 4.22 3.40 5.51
N GLY A 136 3.96 3.08 6.77
CA GLY A 136 4.67 2.06 7.52
C GLY A 136 3.97 0.71 7.42
N LEU A 137 4.73 -0.38 7.34
CA LEU A 137 4.25 -1.75 7.33
C LEU A 137 4.67 -2.47 8.61
N GLU A 138 3.73 -3.16 9.25
CA GLU A 138 4.00 -4.14 10.30
C GLU A 138 3.53 -5.50 9.77
N LEU A 139 4.48 -6.38 9.47
CA LEU A 139 4.19 -7.71 8.98
C LEU A 139 3.59 -8.57 10.10
N PRO A 140 2.63 -9.47 9.80
CA PRO A 140 2.11 -10.39 10.80
C PRO A 140 3.27 -11.21 11.37
N SER A 141 3.33 -11.36 12.69
CA SER A 141 4.29 -12.28 13.30
C SER A 141 4.06 -13.67 12.73
N ALA A 142 5.11 -14.33 12.25
CA ALA A 142 5.01 -15.73 11.89
C ALA A 142 4.56 -16.48 13.15
N SER A 143 3.31 -16.93 13.17
CA SER A 143 2.86 -17.84 14.21
C SER A 143 3.80 -19.04 14.16
N LYS A 144 4.55 -19.27 15.23
CA LYS A 144 5.34 -20.49 15.40
C LYS A 144 4.40 -21.67 15.09
N PRO A 145 4.78 -22.59 14.19
CA PRO A 145 3.99 -23.79 13.92
C PRO A 145 3.80 -24.62 15.20
#